data_AF-A0A960D832-F1
#
_entry.id   AF-A0A960D832-F1
#
_cell.length_a   1.000
_cell.length_b   1.000
_cell.length_c   1.000
_cell.angle_alpha   90.00
_cell.angle_beta   90.00
_cell.angle_gamma   90.00
#
_symmetry.space_group_name_H-M   'P 1'
#
loop_
_entity.id
_entity.type
_entity.pdbx_description
1 polymer ?
#
loop_
_entity_poly.entity_id
_entity_poly.type
_entity_poly.pdbx_seq_one_letter_code
_entity_poly.pdbx_strand_id
1 'polypeptide(L)'
;MLMLEHTGRKTGQRRYVVLEVVAHEKPDSYVIVSGFGESAQWFRNVMAEPHVRISTGRRNAVPALARRMTQAEADAALSTYIARHPRAWKALREVVAESLGGRVDPPGTELPLVELTLR
;
A
#
# COMPACT_ATOMS: atom_id res chain seq x y z
N MET A 1 0.79 6.47 8.26
CA MET A 1 -0.14 7.12 7.31
C MET A 1 0.59 7.91 6.21
N LEU A 2 0.08 7.77 4.98
CA LEU A 2 0.53 8.46 3.75
C LEU A 2 -0.72 8.80 2.92
N MET A 3 -0.80 10.02 2.35
CA MET A 3 -1.82 10.36 1.37
C MET A 3 -1.29 10.12 -0.04
N LEU A 4 -2.00 9.31 -0.81
CA LEU A 4 -1.71 8.99 -2.20
C LEU A 4 -2.66 9.75 -3.12
N GLU A 5 -2.09 10.57 -3.99
CA GLU A 5 -2.78 11.17 -5.14
C GLU A 5 -2.56 10.26 -6.36
N HIS A 6 -3.65 9.87 -7.02
CA HIS A 6 -3.63 9.00 -8.19
C HIS A 6 -4.69 9.41 -9.24
N THR A 7 -4.54 8.93 -10.47
CA THR A 7 -5.47 9.22 -11.57
C THR A 7 -6.58 8.18 -11.65
N GLY A 8 -7.83 8.60 -11.71
CA GLY A 8 -8.97 7.69 -11.88
C GLY A 8 -8.98 7.07 -13.28
N ARG A 9 -8.74 5.76 -13.41
CA ARG A 9 -8.54 5.06 -14.71
C ARG A 9 -9.68 5.23 -15.73
N LYS A 10 -10.90 5.47 -15.25
CA LYS A 10 -12.08 5.69 -16.12
C LYS A 10 -12.37 7.16 -16.40
N THR A 11 -11.94 8.06 -15.50
CA THR A 11 -12.37 9.47 -15.52
C THR A 11 -11.26 10.45 -15.80
N GLY A 12 -9.99 10.04 -15.73
CA GLY A 12 -8.81 10.94 -15.80
C GLY A 12 -8.67 11.91 -14.62
N GLN A 13 -9.68 12.03 -13.75
CA GLN A 13 -9.65 12.93 -12.59
C GLN A 13 -8.66 12.48 -11.51
N ARG A 14 -8.05 13.46 -10.84
CA ARG A 14 -7.25 13.26 -9.62
C ARG A 14 -8.14 12.74 -8.49
N ARG A 15 -7.62 11.78 -7.74
CA ARG A 15 -8.26 11.13 -6.58
C ARG A 15 -7.25 11.01 -5.46
N TYR A 16 -7.73 10.93 -4.23
CA TYR A 16 -6.91 10.91 -3.04
C TYR A 16 -7.37 9.78 -2.12
N VAL A 17 -6.41 9.10 -1.51
CA VAL A 17 -6.66 8.07 -0.48
C VAL A 17 -5.58 8.15 0.58
N VAL A 18 -5.94 7.98 1.85
CA VAL A 18 -4.99 7.85 2.96
C VAL A 18 -4.79 6.37 3.24
N LEU A 19 -3.53 5.95 3.32
CA LEU A 19 -3.13 4.55 3.43
C LEU A 19 -2.15 4.36 4.58
N GLU A 20 -2.18 3.15 5.16
CA GLU A 20 -1.18 2.73 6.13
C GLU A 20 0.12 2.30 5.44
N VAL A 21 1.22 2.71 6.06
CA VAL A 21 2.58 2.41 5.61
C VAL A 21 3.09 1.26 6.48
N VAL A 22 3.40 0.14 5.85
CA VAL A 22 3.90 -1.08 6.52
C VAL A 22 5.43 -1.19 6.42
N ALA A 23 6.08 -0.44 5.53
CA ALA A 23 7.53 -0.30 5.55
C ALA A 23 8.00 1.06 5.02
N HIS A 24 9.09 1.56 5.58
CA HIS A 24 9.83 2.73 5.12
C HIS A 24 11.31 2.55 5.50
N GLU A 25 11.99 1.62 4.83
CA GLU A 25 13.38 1.26 5.16
C GLU A 25 14.39 2.12 4.41
N LYS A 26 14.01 2.66 3.25
CA LYS A 26 14.84 3.58 2.47
C LYS A 26 14.19 4.98 2.46
N PRO A 27 14.99 6.07 2.47
CA PRO A 27 14.45 7.43 2.51
C PRO A 27 13.49 7.77 1.36
N ASP A 28 13.60 7.06 0.25
CA ASP A 28 12.89 7.23 -1.01
C ASP A 28 11.87 6.12 -1.32
N SER A 29 11.65 5.16 -0.41
CA SER A 29 10.70 4.06 -0.64
C SER A 29 9.70 3.91 0.50
N TYR A 30 8.43 3.69 0.14
CA TYR A 30 7.36 3.39 1.06
C TYR A 30 6.61 2.14 0.60
N VAL A 31 6.25 1.26 1.53
CA VAL A 31 5.38 0.13 1.24
C VAL A 31 4.04 0.35 1.90
N ILE A 32 2.98 0.29 1.10
CA ILE A 32 1.59 0.43 1.52
C ILE A 32 0.81 -0.86 1.24
N VAL A 33 -0.28 -1.07 1.98
CA VAL A 33 -1.15 -2.25 1.85
C VAL A 33 -2.53 -1.88 1.31
N SER A 34 -3.09 -2.73 0.45
CA SER A 34 -4.49 -2.64 0.04
C SER A 34 -5.39 -3.52 0.90
N GLY A 35 -6.01 -2.91 1.93
CA GLY A 35 -6.88 -3.63 2.86
C GLY A 35 -8.15 -4.22 2.23
N PHE A 36 -8.64 -3.65 1.12
CA PHE A 36 -9.75 -4.20 0.32
C PHE A 36 -9.25 -5.08 -0.84
N GLY A 37 -8.00 -5.51 -0.79
CA GLY A 37 -7.39 -6.32 -1.84
C GLY A 37 -7.33 -5.62 -3.19
N GLU A 38 -7.38 -6.42 -4.25
CA GLU A 38 -7.40 -5.92 -5.63
C GLU A 38 -8.72 -5.24 -6.03
N SER A 39 -9.74 -5.32 -5.16
CA SER A 39 -11.03 -4.68 -5.40
C SER A 39 -10.98 -3.17 -5.17
N ALA A 40 -10.01 -2.69 -4.38
CA ALA A 40 -9.86 -1.28 -4.04
C ALA A 40 -9.74 -0.42 -5.30
N GLN A 41 -10.60 0.58 -5.42
CA GLN A 41 -10.64 1.43 -6.60
C GLN A 41 -9.33 2.22 -6.79
N TRP A 42 -8.69 2.65 -5.70
CA TRP A 42 -7.38 3.30 -5.77
C TRP A 42 -6.31 2.32 -6.30
N PHE A 43 -6.30 1.06 -5.84
CA PHE A 43 -5.33 0.07 -6.27
C PHE A 43 -5.45 -0.19 -7.77
N ARG A 44 -6.67 -0.45 -8.26
CA ARG A 44 -6.95 -0.63 -9.70
C ARG A 44 -6.57 0.58 -10.54
N ASN A 45 -6.69 1.79 -9.98
CA ASN A 45 -6.31 3.01 -10.66
C ASN A 45 -4.78 3.15 -10.78
N VAL A 46 -4.07 2.87 -9.69
CA VAL A 46 -2.60 2.91 -9.63
C VAL A 46 -1.95 1.82 -10.49
N MET A 47 -2.57 0.64 -10.59
CA MET A 47 -2.10 -0.40 -11.51
C MET A 47 -2.28 -0.01 -12.99
N ALA A 48 -3.21 0.90 -13.29
CA ALA A 48 -3.43 1.40 -14.65
C ALA A 48 -2.56 2.62 -14.98
N GLU A 49 -2.28 3.48 -14.00
CA GLU A 49 -1.37 4.63 -14.10
C GLU A 49 -0.49 4.69 -12.85
N PRO A 50 0.76 4.18 -12.92
CA PRO A 50 1.64 4.06 -11.75
C PRO A 50 2.33 5.38 -11.36
N HIS A 51 2.24 6.44 -12.17
CA HIS A 51 2.76 7.75 -11.79
C HIS A 51 1.80 8.43 -10.81
N VAL A 52 2.25 8.53 -9.57
CA VAL A 52 1.46 9.03 -8.44
C VAL A 52 2.19 10.15 -7.73
N ARG A 53 1.51 10.81 -6.79
CA ARG A 53 2.15 11.74 -5.86
C ARG A 53 1.83 11.33 -4.44
N ILE A 54 2.78 11.49 -3.53
CA ILE A 54 2.58 11.17 -2.12
C ILE A 54 2.71 12.40 -1.25
N SER A 55 1.97 12.42 -0.15
CA SER A 55 2.17 13.38 0.94
C SER A 55 2.27 12.65 2.26
N THR A 56 3.32 12.94 3.03
CA THR A 56 3.55 12.35 4.35
C THR A 56 4.58 13.19 5.12
N GLY A 57 4.29 13.48 6.39
CA GLY A 57 5.13 14.36 7.21
C GLY A 57 5.40 15.70 6.52
N ARG A 58 6.68 16.00 6.24
CA ARG A 58 7.13 17.22 5.55
C ARG A 58 7.04 17.15 4.02
N ARG A 59 6.82 15.96 3.45
CA ARG A 59 6.71 15.79 2.01
C ARG A 59 5.28 16.10 1.59
N ASN A 60 5.12 17.05 0.68
CA ASN A 60 3.82 17.44 0.13
C ASN A 60 3.82 17.21 -1.38
N ALA A 61 2.90 16.34 -1.82
CA ALA A 61 2.66 15.98 -3.21
C ALA A 61 3.97 15.72 -3.98
N VAL A 62 4.87 14.90 -3.46
CA VAL A 62 6.12 14.56 -4.17
C VAL A 62 5.86 13.45 -5.19
N PRO A 63 6.43 13.51 -6.41
CA PRO A 63 6.27 12.45 -7.41
C PRO A 63 6.82 11.10 -6.93
N ALA A 64 6.12 10.02 -7.28
CA ALA A 64 6.56 8.67 -7.01
C ALA A 64 6.07 7.71 -8.11
N LEU A 65 6.73 6.56 -8.22
CA LEU A 65 6.24 5.41 -8.96
C LEU A 65 5.67 4.36 -8.04
N ALA A 66 4.50 3.83 -8.39
CA ALA A 66 3.92 2.68 -7.76
C ALA A 66 4.26 1.38 -8.50
N ARG A 67 4.63 0.35 -7.74
CA ARG A 67 4.87 -1.00 -8.24
C ARG A 67 4.20 -2.01 -7.33
N ARG A 68 3.42 -2.93 -7.91
CA ARG A 68 2.91 -4.09 -7.17
C ARG A 68 4.08 -4.99 -6.76
N MET A 69 4.13 -5.33 -5.47
CA MET A 69 5.09 -6.30 -4.96
C MET A 69 4.67 -7.71 -5.35
N THR A 70 5.65 -8.56 -5.62
CA THR A 70 5.47 -10.01 -5.79
C THR A 70 5.03 -10.65 -4.47
N GLN A 71 4.51 -11.88 -4.54
CA GLN A 71 4.12 -12.66 -3.35
C GLN A 71 5.25 -12.76 -2.32
N ALA A 72 6.46 -13.10 -2.78
CA ALA A 72 7.63 -13.26 -1.91
C ALA A 72 8.06 -11.95 -1.25
N GLU A 73 8.03 -10.85 -2.00
CA GLU A 73 8.32 -9.52 -1.47
C GLU A 73 7.26 -9.10 -0.43
N ALA A 74 5.98 -9.36 -0.71
CA ALA A 74 4.88 -9.04 0.20
C ALA A 74 4.97 -9.83 1.50
N ASP A 75 5.21 -11.14 1.42
CA ASP A 75 5.38 -12.02 2.59
C ASP A 75 6.56 -11.57 3.45
N ALA A 76 7.69 -11.22 2.84
CA ALA A 76 8.89 -10.76 3.55
C ALA A 76 8.66 -9.40 4.23
N ALA A 77 8.06 -8.44 3.54
CA ALA A 77 7.76 -7.11 4.09
C ALA A 77 6.77 -7.21 5.24
N LEU A 78 5.72 -8.01 5.09
CA LEU A 78 4.69 -8.18 6.11
C LEU A 78 5.24 -8.93 7.33
N SER A 79 6.02 -9.99 7.13
CA SER A 79 6.68 -10.71 8.24
C SER A 79 7.58 -9.77 9.05
N THR A 80 8.35 -8.91 8.38
CA THR A 80 9.20 -7.91 9.03
C THR A 80 8.37 -6.88 9.80
N TYR A 81 7.28 -6.39 9.21
CA TYR A 81 6.35 -5.46 9.87
C TYR A 81 5.72 -6.08 11.12
N ILE A 82 5.24 -7.32 11.04
CA ILE A 82 4.62 -8.07 12.14
C ILE A 82 5.61 -8.23 13.30
N ALA A 83 6.84 -8.63 13.00
CA ALA A 83 7.87 -8.81 14.01
C ALA A 83 8.21 -7.50 14.75
N ARG A 84 8.25 -6.37 14.04
CA ARG A 84 8.55 -5.05 14.62
C ARG A 84 7.34 -4.42 15.32
N HIS A 85 6.12 -4.69 14.86
CA HIS A 85 4.90 -4.00 15.29
C HIS A 85 3.73 -4.96 15.56
N PRO A 86 3.85 -5.93 16.49
CA PRO A 86 2.85 -6.98 16.69
C PRO A 86 1.47 -6.45 17.12
N ARG A 87 1.43 -5.39 17.95
CA ARG A 87 0.17 -4.76 18.37
C ARG A 87 -0.52 -4.03 17.23
N ALA A 88 0.24 -3.30 16.41
CA ALA A 88 -0.30 -2.60 15.25
C ALA A 88 -0.79 -3.59 14.19
N TRP A 89 -0.07 -4.70 13.99
CA TRP A 89 -0.52 -5.78 13.12
C TRP A 89 -1.84 -6.37 13.58
N LYS A 90 -2.00 -6.67 14.88
CA LYS A 90 -3.24 -7.22 15.41
C LYS A 90 -4.45 -6.36 15.01
N ALA A 91 -4.35 -5.04 15.23
CA ALA A 91 -5.42 -4.10 14.87
C ALA A 91 -5.65 -4.01 13.34
N LEU A 92 -4.58 -3.90 12.55
CA LEU A 92 -4.69 -3.82 11.09
C LEU A 92 -5.30 -5.10 10.50
N ARG A 93 -4.86 -6.26 10.98
CA ARG A 93 -5.30 -7.58 10.53
C ARG A 93 -6.81 -7.75 10.70
N GLU A 94 -7.37 -7.34 11.84
CA GLU A 94 -8.80 -7.43 12.11
C GLU A 94 -9.61 -6.67 11.04
N VAL A 95 -9.24 -5.41 10.77
CA VAL A 95 -9.90 -4.56 9.76
C VAL A 95 -9.78 -5.13 8.34
N VAL A 96 -8.60 -5.66 8.01
CA VAL A 96 -8.32 -6.20 6.67
C VAL A 96 -9.03 -7.53 6.43
N ALA A 97 -9.05 -8.42 7.43
CA ALA A 97 -9.65 -9.75 7.30
C ALA A 97 -11.14 -9.68 6.97
N GLU A 98 -11.87 -8.71 7.54
CA GLU A 98 -13.29 -8.46 7.23
C GLU A 98 -13.51 -8.03 5.77
N SER A 99 -12.53 -7.36 5.17
CA SER A 99 -12.66 -6.73 3.85
C SER A 99 -12.12 -7.59 2.70
N LEU A 100 -11.09 -8.41 2.96
CA LEU A 100 -10.38 -9.17 1.93
C LEU A 100 -11.03 -10.53 1.65
N GLY A 101 -11.55 -11.20 2.67
CA GLY A 101 -12.10 -12.56 2.59
C GLY A 101 -11.07 -13.68 2.33
N GLY A 102 -9.80 -13.34 2.06
CA GLY A 102 -8.70 -14.26 1.77
C GLY A 102 -7.66 -14.33 2.89
N ARG A 103 -6.54 -15.00 2.62
CA ARG A 103 -5.43 -15.13 3.60
C ARG A 103 -4.73 -13.79 3.81
N VAL A 104 -4.69 -13.30 5.05
CA VAL A 104 -4.05 -12.02 5.41
C VAL A 104 -2.61 -12.22 5.91
N ASP A 105 -2.36 -13.30 6.65
CA ASP A 105 -1.07 -13.56 7.29
C ASP A 105 -0.08 -14.23 6.32
N PRO A 106 1.23 -13.91 6.40
CA PRO A 106 2.26 -14.63 5.65
C PRO A 106 2.54 -16.01 6.30
N PRO A 107 3.07 -16.99 5.54
CA PRO A 107 3.34 -16.93 4.10
C PRO A 107 2.06 -17.13 3.26
N GLY A 108 2.10 -16.64 2.02
CA GLY A 108 1.01 -16.70 1.06
C GLY A 108 -0.07 -15.65 1.29
N THR A 109 0.30 -14.46 1.79
CA THR A 109 -0.68 -13.38 1.98
C THR A 109 -1.32 -12.96 0.65
N GLU A 110 -2.64 -12.89 0.61
CA GLU A 110 -3.39 -12.37 -0.53
C GLU A 110 -3.50 -10.84 -0.49
N LEU A 111 -2.94 -10.20 0.54
CA LEU A 111 -2.88 -8.75 0.63
C LEU A 111 -1.98 -8.18 -0.47
N PRO A 112 -2.51 -7.34 -1.38
CA PRO A 112 -1.66 -6.62 -2.32
C PRO A 112 -0.87 -5.55 -1.58
N LEU A 113 0.46 -5.67 -1.65
CA LEU A 113 1.38 -4.62 -1.21
C LEU A 113 1.90 -3.87 -2.44
N VAL A 114 2.05 -2.55 -2.27
CA VAL A 114 2.55 -1.65 -3.31
C VAL A 114 3.74 -0.89 -2.76
N GLU A 115 4.86 -0.98 -3.49
CA GLU A 115 6.03 -0.15 -3.26
C GLU A 115 5.85 1.18 -4.00
N LEU A 116 6.13 2.28 -3.31
CA LEU A 116 6.14 3.64 -3.81
C LEU A 116 7.58 4.16 -3.75
N THR A 117 8.21 4.37 -4.91
CA THR A 117 9.57 4.92 -4.99
C THR A 117 9.53 6.38 -5.44
N LEU A 118 10.12 7.28 -4.66
CA LEU A 118 10.20 8.70 -4.98
C LEU A 118 11.03 8.94 -6.26
N ARG A 119 10.68 10.00 -7.00
CA ARG A 119 11.34 10.44 -8.22
C ARG A 119 11.99 11.81 -8.03
#